data_AF-A0A665WTC5-F1
#
_entry.id   AF-A0A665WTC5-F1
#
_cell.length_a   1.000
_cell.length_b   1.000
_cell.length_c   1.000
_cell.angle_alpha   90.00
_cell.angle_beta   90.00
_cell.angle_gamma   90.00
#
_symmetry.space_group_name_H-M   'P 1'
#
loop_
_entity.id
_entity.type
_entity.pdbx_description
1 polymer ?
#
loop_
_entity_poly.entity_id
_entity_poly.type
_entity_poly.pdbx_seq_one_letter_code
_entity_poly.pdbx_strand_id
1 'polypeptide(L)'
;MALDNFIFAQCILYFLAFVFGFIAVVPLSENTEDFGGKCLLFTRGMWQNENITVSKQRFMVEEWGPQSACSFITFVGIASLILSAVQAWRLLFFLCKGHDDSIFNAFLNLLISSLVVFTVFLSSTIVSVGFNLWCDAVTEGGTMPSSCEDLQDTDLELGLDNSAFYDQFAIAQFGLWAAWLTWLGIAVIAFLKVYHNYRQEDLLDSLIHEKDLLLGRSSRHSSDLKTGLI
;
A
#
# COMPACT_ATOMS: atom_id res chain seq x y z
N MET A 1 21.68 -17.73 -5.98
CA MET A 1 21.83 -17.41 -4.54
C MET A 1 21.32 -16.00 -4.19
N ALA A 2 21.87 -14.89 -4.74
CA ALA A 2 21.35 -13.55 -4.44
C ALA A 2 19.91 -13.32 -4.97
N LEU A 3 19.60 -13.83 -6.16
CA LEU A 3 18.26 -13.73 -6.77
C LEU A 3 17.20 -14.51 -6.00
N ASP A 4 17.54 -15.70 -5.50
CA ASP A 4 16.65 -16.56 -4.71
C ASP A 4 16.25 -15.88 -3.38
N ASN A 5 17.19 -15.16 -2.76
CA ASN A 5 16.94 -14.39 -1.54
C ASN A 5 15.96 -13.23 -1.79
N PHE A 6 16.04 -12.55 -2.94
CA PHE A 6 15.09 -11.48 -3.28
C PHE A 6 13.67 -12.01 -3.48
N ILE A 7 13.52 -13.18 -4.11
CA ILE A 7 12.21 -13.79 -4.35
C ILE A 7 11.58 -14.24 -3.03
N PHE A 8 12.35 -14.87 -2.14
CA PHE A 8 11.84 -15.28 -0.83
C PHE A 8 11.39 -14.08 0.01
N ALA A 9 12.21 -13.01 0.04
CA ALA A 9 11.86 -11.78 0.73
C ALA A 9 10.60 -11.11 0.14
N GLN A 10 10.46 -11.07 -1.20
CA GLN A 10 9.24 -10.58 -1.85
C GLN A 10 8.00 -11.41 -1.47
N CYS A 11 8.13 -12.73 -1.36
CA CYS A 11 7.03 -13.60 -0.97
C CYS A 11 6.50 -13.26 0.42
N ILE A 12 7.40 -13.09 1.39
CA ILE A 12 7.05 -12.69 2.76
C ILE A 12 6.38 -11.31 2.76
N LEU A 13 6.95 -10.35 2.03
CA LEU A 13 6.40 -8.99 2.00
C LEU A 13 5.02 -8.92 1.34
N TYR A 14 4.77 -9.66 0.26
CA TYR A 14 3.43 -9.71 -0.34
C TYR A 14 2.41 -10.38 0.58
N PHE A 15 2.82 -11.41 1.33
CA PHE A 15 1.94 -12.03 2.33
C PHE A 15 1.61 -11.03 3.46
N LEU A 16 2.60 -10.30 3.97
CA LEU A 16 2.37 -9.25 4.97
C LEU A 16 1.48 -8.13 4.43
N ALA A 17 1.71 -7.68 3.19
CA ALA A 17 0.87 -6.67 2.54
C ALA A 17 -0.58 -7.14 2.40
N PHE A 18 -0.81 -8.42 2.13
CA PHE A 18 -2.15 -9.02 2.11
C PHE A 18 -2.81 -8.98 3.50
N VAL A 19 -2.09 -9.40 4.54
CA VAL A 19 -2.61 -9.39 5.92
C VAL A 19 -2.93 -7.97 6.38
N PHE A 20 -2.03 -7.01 6.19
CA PHE A 20 -2.29 -5.63 6.58
C PHE A 20 -3.37 -4.96 5.72
N GLY A 21 -3.45 -5.29 4.43
CA GLY A 21 -4.56 -4.88 3.57
C GLY A 21 -5.90 -5.40 4.09
N PHE A 22 -5.96 -6.66 4.52
CA PHE A 22 -7.18 -7.23 5.10
C PHE A 22 -7.57 -6.55 6.42
N ILE A 23 -6.61 -6.34 7.32
CA ILE A 23 -6.80 -5.60 8.58
C ILE A 23 -7.32 -4.18 8.33
N ALA A 24 -6.91 -3.52 7.25
CA ALA A 24 -7.40 -2.20 6.91
C ALA A 24 -8.81 -2.21 6.29
N VAL A 25 -9.07 -3.12 5.35
CA VAL A 25 -10.28 -3.09 4.52
C VAL A 25 -11.54 -3.47 5.32
N VAL A 26 -11.44 -4.47 6.20
CA VAL A 26 -12.59 -4.94 7.00
C VAL A 26 -13.23 -3.82 7.81
N PRO A 27 -12.52 -3.13 8.72
CA PRO A 27 -13.12 -2.07 9.51
C PRO A 27 -13.58 -0.87 8.68
N LEU A 28 -12.91 -0.56 7.55
CA LEU A 28 -13.37 0.50 6.63
C LEU A 28 -14.71 0.14 5.97
N SER A 29 -14.91 -1.14 5.64
CA SER A 29 -16.17 -1.61 5.06
C SER A 29 -17.30 -1.64 6.08
N GLU A 30 -17.03 -2.13 7.30
CA GLU A 30 -18.01 -2.13 8.41
C GLU A 30 -18.42 -0.70 8.74
N ASN A 31 -17.45 0.21 8.88
CA ASN A 31 -17.75 1.62 9.15
C ASN A 31 -18.64 2.26 8.07
N THR A 32 -18.41 1.92 6.80
CA THR A 32 -19.25 2.45 5.71
C THR A 32 -20.69 1.94 5.83
N GLU A 33 -20.90 0.71 6.30
CA GLU A 33 -22.22 0.13 6.52
C GLU A 33 -22.91 0.74 7.74
N ASP A 34 -22.21 0.85 8.87
CA ASP A 34 -22.71 1.41 10.14
C ASP A 34 -23.21 2.86 9.98
N PHE A 35 -22.52 3.64 9.15
CA PHE A 35 -22.87 5.02 8.83
C PHE A 35 -23.81 5.17 7.61
N GLY A 36 -24.42 4.07 7.15
CA GLY A 36 -25.42 4.09 6.07
C GLY A 36 -24.87 4.63 4.74
N GLY A 37 -23.59 4.40 4.45
CA GLY A 37 -22.89 4.86 3.26
C GLY A 37 -22.38 6.30 3.33
N LYS A 38 -22.56 7.00 4.45
CA LYS A 38 -22.02 8.35 4.67
C LYS A 38 -20.56 8.27 5.13
N CYS A 39 -19.76 9.25 4.72
CA CYS A 39 -18.35 9.28 5.06
C CYS A 39 -18.13 10.05 6.37
N LEU A 40 -17.59 9.37 7.38
CA LEU A 40 -17.29 10.00 8.67
C LEU A 40 -16.11 10.98 8.60
N LEU A 41 -15.11 10.67 7.76
CA LEU A 41 -13.90 11.48 7.61
C LEU A 41 -14.24 12.89 7.13
N PHE A 42 -13.68 13.90 7.81
CA PHE A 42 -13.92 15.33 7.51
C PHE A 42 -15.37 15.80 7.74
N THR A 43 -16.18 15.05 8.49
CA THR A 43 -17.52 15.48 8.91
C THR A 43 -17.42 16.69 9.84
N ARG A 44 -18.38 17.61 9.70
CA ARG A 44 -18.52 18.80 10.56
C ARG A 44 -19.80 18.70 11.37
N GLY A 45 -19.69 19.02 12.65
CA GLY A 45 -20.83 19.08 13.56
C GLY A 45 -20.51 19.91 14.78
N MET A 46 -21.55 20.23 15.55
CA MET A 46 -21.44 20.97 16.81
C MET A 46 -22.33 20.33 17.86
N TRP A 47 -21.91 20.44 19.13
CA TRP A 47 -22.73 20.04 20.26
C TRP A 47 -23.83 21.07 20.50
N GLN A 48 -25.07 20.61 20.60
CA GLN A 48 -26.19 21.44 21.00
C GLN A 48 -26.64 21.07 22.42
N ASN A 49 -26.63 22.05 23.31
CA ASN A 49 -27.18 21.90 24.66
C ASN A 49 -28.68 22.20 24.61
N GLU A 50 -29.52 21.19 24.74
CA GLU A 50 -30.96 21.41 24.98
C GLU A 50 -31.19 21.86 26.44
N ASN A 51 -32.17 22.75 26.62
CA ASN A 51 -32.32 23.55 27.83
C ASN A 51 -32.86 22.73 29.04
N ILE A 52 -31.99 22.49 30.03
CA ILE A 52 -32.21 22.38 31.50
C ILE A 52 -33.09 21.25 32.08
N THR A 53 -34.00 20.57 31.38
CA THR A 53 -34.86 19.56 32.04
C THR A 53 -34.37 18.11 31.91
N VAL A 54 -33.57 17.82 30.89
CA VAL A 54 -32.84 16.56 30.72
C VAL A 54 -31.49 16.94 30.14
N SER A 55 -30.40 16.62 30.84
CA SER A 55 -29.03 16.82 30.34
C SER A 55 -28.76 15.87 29.17
N LYS A 56 -29.42 16.08 28.03
CA LYS A 56 -29.19 15.33 26.80
C LYS A 56 -28.35 16.22 25.89
N GLN A 57 -27.06 15.92 25.82
CA GLN A 57 -26.16 16.56 24.87
C GLN A 57 -26.35 15.84 23.54
N ARG A 58 -26.67 16.58 22.49
CA ARG A 58 -26.84 16.03 21.15
C ARG A 58 -25.73 16.55 20.25
N PHE A 59 -25.09 15.65 19.50
CA PHE A 59 -24.15 16.06 18.45
C PHE A 59 -24.90 16.24 17.14
N MET A 60 -24.99 17.49 16.67
CA MET A 60 -25.67 17.81 15.41
C MET A 60 -24.65 17.84 14.28
N VAL A 61 -24.77 16.90 13.34
CA VAL A 61 -23.98 16.89 12.11
C VAL A 61 -24.53 17.93 11.14
N GLU A 62 -23.70 18.93 10.81
CA GLU A 62 -24.03 19.97 9.83
C GLU A 62 -23.82 19.45 8.41
N GLU A 63 -22.66 18.84 8.17
CA GLU A 63 -22.25 18.36 6.85
C GLU A 63 -21.40 17.09 6.98
N TRP A 64 -21.79 16.05 6.26
CA TRP A 64 -21.03 14.81 6.16
C TRP A 64 -19.79 14.99 5.29
N GLY A 65 -18.77 14.19 5.58
CA GLY A 65 -17.56 14.15 4.79
C GLY A 65 -17.79 13.86 3.30
N PRO A 66 -16.86 14.27 2.42
CA PRO A 66 -16.96 13.98 1.00
C PRO A 66 -16.90 12.47 0.77
N GLN A 67 -17.92 11.91 0.10
CA GLN A 67 -18.01 10.47 -0.16
C GLN A 67 -16.83 9.92 -0.97
N SER A 68 -16.17 10.79 -1.76
CA SER A 68 -14.96 10.43 -2.50
C SER A 68 -13.78 10.08 -1.60
N ALA A 69 -13.67 10.65 -0.40
CA ALA A 69 -12.57 10.34 0.53
C ALA A 69 -12.66 8.89 1.02
N CYS A 70 -13.80 8.50 1.63
CA CYS A 70 -14.01 7.14 2.11
C CYS A 70 -13.99 6.13 0.95
N SER A 71 -14.65 6.43 -0.17
CA SER A 71 -14.64 5.56 -1.36
C SER A 71 -13.23 5.33 -1.91
N PHE A 72 -12.40 6.38 -1.97
CA PHE A 72 -11.02 6.28 -2.44
C PHE A 72 -10.18 5.36 -1.55
N ILE A 73 -10.24 5.56 -0.22
CA ILE A 73 -9.47 4.76 0.73
C ILE A 73 -9.87 3.29 0.65
N THR A 74 -11.18 2.98 0.65
CA THR A 74 -11.69 1.61 0.54
C THR A 74 -11.27 0.97 -0.77
N PHE A 75 -11.38 1.70 -1.89
CA PHE A 75 -10.93 1.21 -3.20
C PHE A 75 -9.43 0.90 -3.21
N VAL A 76 -8.59 1.81 -2.70
CA VAL A 76 -7.13 1.61 -2.64
C VAL A 76 -6.78 0.42 -1.74
N GLY A 77 -7.47 0.27 -0.60
CA GLY A 77 -7.31 -0.88 0.30
C GLY A 77 -7.62 -2.20 -0.40
N ILE A 78 -8.78 -2.29 -1.07
CA ILE A 78 -9.19 -3.49 -1.83
C ILE A 78 -8.22 -3.78 -2.98
N ALA A 79 -7.86 -2.76 -3.77
CA ALA A 79 -6.92 -2.91 -4.87
C ALA A 79 -5.56 -3.41 -4.38
N SER A 80 -5.04 -2.84 -3.29
CA SER A 80 -3.79 -3.27 -2.63
C SER A 80 -3.87 -4.73 -2.16
N LEU A 81 -4.99 -5.13 -1.54
CA LEU A 81 -5.23 -6.51 -1.09
C LEU A 81 -5.26 -7.50 -2.26
N ILE A 82 -5.99 -7.18 -3.33
CA ILE A 82 -6.06 -8.04 -4.52
C ILE A 82 -4.69 -8.14 -5.19
N LEU A 83 -4.00 -7.02 -5.36
CA LEU A 83 -2.67 -6.99 -5.97
C LEU A 83 -1.66 -7.81 -5.16
N SER A 84 -1.65 -7.68 -3.84
CA SER A 84 -0.76 -8.48 -2.99
C SER A 84 -1.06 -9.97 -3.06
N ALA A 85 -2.34 -10.37 -3.10
CA ALA A 85 -2.74 -11.77 -3.29
C ALA A 85 -2.31 -12.34 -4.64
N VAL A 86 -2.57 -11.61 -5.74
CA VAL A 86 -2.18 -12.02 -7.10
C VAL A 86 -0.67 -12.13 -7.23
N GLN A 87 0.08 -11.18 -6.66
CA GLN A 87 1.54 -11.19 -6.72
C GLN A 87 2.13 -12.30 -5.85
N ALA A 88 1.59 -12.55 -4.65
CA ALA A 88 1.99 -13.69 -3.82
C ALA A 88 1.77 -15.03 -4.54
N TRP A 89 0.59 -15.22 -5.14
CA TRP A 89 0.27 -16.40 -5.93
C TRP A 89 1.23 -16.59 -7.11
N ARG A 90 1.46 -15.53 -7.87
CA ARG A 90 2.39 -15.53 -9.02
C ARG A 90 3.80 -15.92 -8.58
N LEU A 91 4.27 -15.38 -7.46
CA LEU A 91 5.62 -15.66 -6.95
C LEU A 91 5.78 -17.10 -6.48
N LEU A 92 4.76 -17.63 -5.78
CA LEU A 92 4.70 -19.05 -5.39
C LEU A 92 4.72 -19.98 -6.61
N PHE A 93 3.97 -19.63 -7.66
CA PHE A 93 3.96 -20.42 -8.89
C PHE A 93 5.34 -20.46 -9.56
N PHE A 94 6.05 -19.32 -9.62
CA PHE A 94 7.40 -19.26 -10.17
C PHE A 94 8.43 -20.03 -9.33
N LEU A 95 8.29 -20.02 -8.00
CA LEU A 95 9.12 -20.85 -7.13
C LEU A 95 8.94 -22.35 -7.39
N CYS A 96 7.71 -22.78 -7.67
CA CYS A 96 7.40 -24.20 -7.91
C CYS A 96 7.77 -24.69 -9.32
N LYS A 97 7.65 -23.86 -10.35
CA LYS A 97 7.80 -24.28 -11.76
C LYS A 97 9.18 -23.99 -12.37
N GLY A 98 10.02 -23.22 -11.70
CA GLY A 98 11.29 -22.74 -12.25
C GLY A 98 11.13 -21.38 -12.94
N HIS A 99 12.22 -20.61 -12.95
CA HIS A 99 12.22 -19.15 -13.10
C HIS A 99 12.54 -18.68 -14.53
N ASP A 100 11.67 -17.83 -15.09
CA ASP A 100 11.95 -16.99 -16.27
C ASP A 100 11.43 -15.55 -16.01
N ASP A 101 12.06 -14.78 -15.10
CA ASP A 101 11.74 -13.34 -15.00
C ASP A 101 12.50 -12.54 -16.06
N SER A 102 11.78 -12.09 -17.08
CA SER A 102 12.25 -11.04 -17.99
C SER A 102 12.50 -9.73 -17.23
N ILE A 103 13.52 -8.96 -17.64
CA ILE A 103 13.77 -7.60 -17.13
C ILE A 103 12.53 -6.70 -17.25
N PHE A 104 11.77 -6.84 -18.34
CA PHE A 104 10.53 -6.09 -18.52
C PHE A 104 9.52 -6.38 -17.41
N ASN A 105 9.39 -7.64 -16.98
CA ASN A 105 8.53 -8.03 -15.86
C ASN A 105 9.02 -7.43 -14.53
N ALA A 106 10.34 -7.40 -14.30
CA ALA A 106 10.91 -6.78 -13.11
C ALA A 106 10.64 -5.26 -13.08
N PHE A 107 10.77 -4.59 -14.23
CA PHE A 107 10.48 -3.17 -14.39
C PHE A 107 8.99 -2.84 -14.17
N LEU A 108 8.09 -3.63 -14.77
CA LEU A 108 6.65 -3.48 -14.53
C LEU A 108 6.29 -3.70 -13.06
N ASN A 109 6.91 -4.66 -12.38
CA ASN A 109 6.68 -4.87 -10.96
C ASN A 109 7.14 -3.67 -10.12
N LEU A 110 8.27 -3.05 -10.47
CA LEU A 110 8.73 -1.82 -9.84
C LEU A 110 7.74 -0.66 -10.06
N LEU A 111 7.21 -0.48 -11.27
CA LEU A 111 6.21 0.56 -11.56
C LEU A 111 4.92 0.35 -10.77
N ILE A 112 4.38 -0.87 -10.76
CA ILE A 112 3.15 -1.20 -10.03
C ILE A 112 3.36 -1.00 -8.53
N SER A 113 4.43 -1.54 -7.95
CA SER A 113 4.71 -1.38 -6.52
C SER A 113 4.91 0.09 -6.13
N SER A 114 5.59 0.89 -6.95
CA SER A 114 5.75 2.33 -6.71
C SER A 114 4.41 3.08 -6.73
N LEU A 115 3.52 2.74 -7.67
CA LEU A 115 2.18 3.33 -7.74
C LEU A 115 1.36 2.98 -6.49
N VAL A 116 1.42 1.71 -6.04
CA VAL A 116 0.69 1.26 -4.85
C VAL A 116 1.24 1.93 -3.58
N VAL A 117 2.57 2.07 -3.44
CA VAL A 117 3.17 2.83 -2.33
C VAL A 117 2.58 4.23 -2.26
N PHE A 118 2.50 4.92 -3.40
CA PHE A 118 1.99 6.28 -3.46
C PHE A 118 0.50 6.37 -3.09
N THR A 119 -0.34 5.50 -3.64
CA THR A 119 -1.79 5.55 -3.37
C THR A 119 -2.13 5.12 -1.94
N VAL A 120 -1.43 4.13 -1.38
CA VAL A 120 -1.61 3.69 0.02
C VAL A 120 -1.11 4.78 0.98
N PHE A 121 -0.04 5.50 0.66
CA PHE A 121 0.41 6.66 1.43
C PHE A 121 -0.66 7.76 1.50
N LEU A 122 -1.23 8.12 0.35
CA LEU A 122 -2.31 9.10 0.30
C LEU A 122 -3.51 8.64 1.13
N SER A 123 -3.91 7.39 0.99
CA SER A 123 -5.03 6.81 1.75
C SER A 123 -4.77 6.84 3.26
N SER A 124 -3.56 6.47 3.69
CA SER A 124 -3.14 6.52 5.09
C SER A 124 -3.21 7.94 5.66
N THR A 125 -2.80 8.93 4.87
CA THR A 125 -2.85 10.35 5.26
C THR A 125 -4.30 10.85 5.35
N ILE A 126 -5.14 10.52 4.36
CA ILE A 126 -6.56 10.90 4.35
C ILE A 126 -7.29 10.32 5.56
N VAL A 127 -7.10 9.03 5.86
CA VAL A 127 -7.69 8.41 7.07
C VAL A 127 -7.18 9.09 8.33
N SER A 128 -5.86 9.27 8.45
CA SER A 128 -5.27 9.83 9.67
C SER A 128 -5.76 11.25 9.95
N VAL A 129 -5.75 12.12 8.94
CA VAL A 129 -6.20 13.52 9.08
C VAL A 129 -7.71 13.57 9.26
N GLY A 130 -8.48 12.85 8.44
CA GLY A 130 -9.94 12.86 8.50
C GLY A 130 -10.48 12.32 9.83
N PHE A 131 -9.82 11.30 10.39
CA PHE A 131 -10.18 10.72 11.69
C PHE A 131 -9.82 11.64 12.86
N ASN A 132 -8.63 12.28 12.82
CA ASN A 132 -8.26 13.28 13.82
C ASN A 132 -9.25 14.46 13.82
N LEU A 133 -9.64 14.95 12.64
CA LEU A 133 -10.64 16.03 12.54
C LEU A 133 -12.01 15.61 13.06
N TRP A 134 -12.41 14.36 12.85
CA TRP A 134 -13.63 13.82 13.44
C TRP A 134 -13.52 13.79 14.98
N CYS A 135 -12.43 13.25 15.52
CA CYS A 135 -12.18 13.25 16.97
C CYS A 135 -12.17 14.66 17.57
N ASP A 136 -11.53 15.62 16.90
CA ASP A 136 -11.53 17.02 17.33
C ASP A 136 -12.94 17.62 17.30
N ALA A 137 -13.76 17.27 16.31
CA ALA A 137 -15.14 17.75 16.23
C ALA A 137 -16.02 17.20 17.37
N VAL A 138 -15.94 15.89 17.64
CA VAL A 138 -16.76 15.27 18.71
C VAL A 138 -16.26 15.57 20.11
N THR A 139 -14.97 15.87 20.30
CA THR A 139 -14.41 16.33 21.58
C THR A 139 -14.43 17.85 21.75
N GLU A 140 -14.94 18.59 20.75
CA GLU A 140 -14.93 20.05 20.69
C GLU A 140 -13.51 20.64 20.95
N GLY A 141 -12.50 20.03 20.34
CA GLY A 141 -11.09 20.41 20.50
C GLY A 141 -10.52 20.12 21.89
N GLY A 142 -11.09 19.14 22.61
CA GLY A 142 -10.65 18.71 23.94
C GLY A 142 -11.28 19.48 25.11
N THR A 143 -12.33 20.27 24.86
CA THR A 143 -13.12 20.90 25.94
C THR A 143 -14.08 19.90 26.61
N MET A 144 -14.47 18.84 25.88
CA MET A 144 -15.29 17.77 26.40
C MET A 144 -14.49 16.90 27.39
N PRO A 145 -15.06 16.49 28.54
CA PRO A 145 -14.34 15.68 29.54
C PRO A 145 -14.07 14.24 29.09
N SER A 146 -14.81 13.74 28.10
CA SER A 146 -14.68 12.41 27.51
C SER A 146 -13.66 12.38 26.38
N SER A 147 -12.88 11.30 26.28
CA SER A 147 -11.98 11.09 25.14
C SER A 147 -12.75 10.74 23.86
N CYS A 148 -12.08 10.78 22.71
CA CYS A 148 -12.69 10.36 21.44
C CYS A 148 -13.12 8.88 21.47
N GLU A 149 -12.37 8.04 22.19
CA GLU A 149 -12.69 6.62 22.41
C GLU A 149 -13.96 6.49 23.24
N ASP A 150 -14.06 7.19 24.38
CA ASP A 150 -15.26 7.16 25.25
C ASP A 150 -16.54 7.63 24.52
N LEU A 151 -16.40 8.49 23.51
CA LEU A 151 -17.51 9.00 22.71
C LEU A 151 -18.08 7.96 21.74
N GLN A 152 -17.41 6.84 21.48
CA GLN A 152 -17.99 5.72 20.71
C GLN A 152 -19.09 5.01 21.49
N ASP A 153 -18.95 4.91 22.81
CA ASP A 153 -19.94 4.29 23.70
C ASP A 153 -21.12 5.21 24.05
N THR A 154 -21.07 6.47 23.60
CA THR A 154 -22.11 7.48 23.84
C THR A 154 -23.05 7.56 22.64
N ASP A 155 -24.36 7.58 22.90
CA ASP A 155 -25.35 7.85 21.85
C ASP A 155 -25.26 9.31 21.39
N LEU A 156 -24.58 9.51 20.26
CA LEU A 156 -24.47 10.81 19.60
C LEU A 156 -25.78 11.27 18.92
N GLU A 157 -26.85 10.47 18.97
CA GLU A 157 -28.16 10.70 18.34
C GLU A 157 -28.09 11.01 16.83
N LEU A 158 -27.13 10.36 16.15
CA LEU A 158 -26.91 10.44 14.71
C LEU A 158 -28.02 9.72 13.92
N GLY A 159 -28.76 8.83 14.58
CA GLY A 159 -29.66 7.87 13.93
C GLY A 159 -28.92 6.78 13.14
N LEU A 160 -27.66 6.54 13.48
CA LEU A 160 -26.72 5.59 12.88
C LEU A 160 -25.96 4.85 13.99
N ASP A 161 -25.33 3.72 13.66
CA ASP A 161 -24.54 2.97 14.63
C ASP A 161 -23.15 3.63 14.79
N ASN A 162 -22.86 4.09 16.00
CA ASN A 162 -21.62 4.75 16.36
C ASN A 162 -20.75 3.90 17.30
N SER A 163 -21.16 2.68 17.63
CA SER A 163 -20.62 1.91 18.76
C SER A 163 -19.17 1.43 18.60
N ALA A 164 -18.57 1.55 17.42
CA ALA A 164 -17.22 1.05 17.15
C ALA A 164 -16.38 1.95 16.22
N PHE A 165 -16.80 3.21 16.00
CA PHE A 165 -16.13 4.05 14.99
C PHE A 165 -14.64 4.28 15.34
N TYR A 166 -14.31 4.44 16.63
CA TYR A 166 -12.94 4.72 17.06
C TYR A 166 -12.06 3.51 16.81
N ASP A 167 -12.50 2.33 17.26
CA ASP A 167 -11.78 1.06 17.09
C ASP A 167 -11.61 0.71 15.60
N GLN A 168 -12.66 0.85 14.80
CA GLN A 168 -12.62 0.60 13.36
C GLN A 168 -11.58 1.50 12.68
N PHE A 169 -11.61 2.80 12.90
CA PHE A 169 -10.66 3.72 12.27
C PHE A 169 -9.23 3.58 12.80
N ALA A 170 -9.04 3.27 14.10
CA ALA A 170 -7.73 3.01 14.67
C ALA A 170 -7.07 1.76 14.04
N ILE A 171 -7.83 0.66 13.92
CA ILE A 171 -7.36 -0.57 13.27
C ILE A 171 -7.10 -0.32 11.78
N ALA A 172 -7.98 0.41 11.10
CA ALA A 172 -7.81 0.78 9.70
C ALA A 172 -6.54 1.62 9.47
N GLN A 173 -6.30 2.61 10.30
CA GLN A 173 -5.12 3.47 10.26
C GLN A 173 -3.84 2.65 10.44
N PHE A 174 -3.81 1.76 11.45
CA PHE A 174 -2.69 0.86 11.68
C PHE A 174 -2.44 -0.05 10.46
N GLY A 175 -3.50 -0.69 9.95
CA GLY A 175 -3.42 -1.57 8.78
C GLY A 175 -2.89 -0.84 7.54
N LEU A 176 -3.34 0.38 7.27
CA LEU A 176 -2.90 1.19 6.13
C LEU A 176 -1.43 1.60 6.23
N TRP A 177 -0.98 2.08 7.40
CA TRP A 177 0.42 2.45 7.61
C TRP A 177 1.36 1.25 7.56
N ALA A 178 0.95 0.11 8.14
CA ALA A 178 1.69 -1.14 8.06
C ALA A 178 1.77 -1.63 6.61
N ALA A 179 0.65 -1.59 5.87
CA ALA A 179 0.61 -1.91 4.44
C ALA A 179 1.54 -0.99 3.64
N TRP A 180 1.55 0.32 3.91
CA TRP A 180 2.45 1.27 3.26
C TRP A 180 3.92 0.88 3.45
N LEU A 181 4.35 0.59 4.68
CA LEU A 181 5.71 0.15 4.97
C LEU A 181 6.07 -1.14 4.24
N THR A 182 5.14 -2.11 4.16
CA THR A 182 5.38 -3.35 3.41
C THR A 182 5.52 -3.10 1.91
N TRP A 183 4.67 -2.27 1.31
CA TRP A 183 4.76 -1.89 -0.09
C TRP A 183 6.05 -1.12 -0.40
N LEU A 184 6.51 -0.29 0.52
CA LEU A 184 7.79 0.41 0.40
C LEU A 184 8.94 -0.61 0.37
N GLY A 185 8.92 -1.61 1.26
CA GLY A 185 9.86 -2.73 1.24
C GLY A 185 9.82 -3.49 -0.10
N ILE A 186 8.63 -3.78 -0.62
CA ILE A 186 8.44 -4.45 -1.92
C ILE A 186 9.07 -3.63 -3.05
N ALA A 187 8.82 -2.32 -3.09
CA ALA A 187 9.35 -1.41 -4.10
C ALA A 187 10.89 -1.35 -4.04
N VAL A 188 11.49 -1.32 -2.84
CA VAL A 188 12.94 -1.37 -2.66
C VAL A 188 13.51 -2.67 -3.21
N ILE A 189 12.92 -3.82 -2.90
CA ILE A 189 13.41 -5.11 -3.43
C ILE A 189 13.21 -5.19 -4.95
N ALA A 190 12.08 -4.71 -5.47
CA ALA A 190 11.84 -4.65 -6.91
C ALA A 190 12.89 -3.77 -7.62
N PHE A 191 13.25 -2.63 -7.02
CA PHE A 191 14.31 -1.76 -7.54
C PHE A 191 15.67 -2.47 -7.55
N LEU A 192 16.04 -3.11 -6.43
CA LEU A 192 17.28 -3.88 -6.35
C LEU A 192 17.34 -5.01 -7.37
N LYS A 193 16.21 -5.68 -7.63
CA LYS A 193 16.10 -6.73 -8.65
C LYS A 193 16.29 -6.17 -10.06
N VAL A 194 15.63 -5.06 -10.40
CA VAL A 194 15.81 -4.39 -11.70
C VAL A 194 17.26 -3.94 -11.87
N TYR A 195 17.84 -3.32 -10.85
CA TYR A 195 19.22 -2.86 -10.87
C TYR A 195 20.22 -4.01 -11.05
N HIS A 196 20.01 -5.13 -10.36
CA HIS A 196 20.86 -6.31 -10.49
C HIS A 196 20.75 -6.92 -11.89
N ASN A 197 19.54 -7.07 -12.40
CA ASN A 197 19.30 -7.63 -13.74
C ASN A 197 19.91 -6.74 -14.83
N TYR A 198 19.71 -5.42 -14.75
CA TYR A 198 20.30 -4.46 -15.67
C TYR A 198 21.83 -4.53 -15.67
N ARG A 199 22.44 -4.59 -14.48
CA ARG A 199 23.91 -4.72 -14.36
C ARG A 199 24.43 -6.05 -14.90
N GLN A 200 23.67 -7.14 -14.79
CA GLN A 200 24.06 -8.43 -15.35
C GLN A 200 24.00 -8.44 -16.88
N GLU A 201 22.99 -7.82 -17.48
CA GLU A 201 22.91 -7.69 -18.94
C GLU A 201 24.06 -6.84 -19.48
N ASP A 202 24.36 -5.70 -18.86
CA ASP A 202 25.48 -4.83 -19.27
C ASP A 202 26.85 -5.55 -19.21
N LEU A 203 27.07 -6.35 -18.17
CA LEU A 203 28.26 -7.20 -18.04
C LEU A 203 28.30 -8.28 -19.13
N LEU A 204 27.15 -8.90 -19.45
CA LEU A 204 27.07 -9.93 -20.47
C LEU A 204 27.37 -9.36 -21.87
N ASP A 205 26.79 -8.22 -22.20
CA ASP A 205 27.04 -7.53 -23.47
C ASP A 205 28.50 -7.11 -23.62
N SER A 206 29.11 -6.63 -22.53
CA SER A 206 30.54 -6.30 -22.51
C SER A 206 31.42 -7.53 -22.78
N LEU A 207 31.09 -8.68 -22.16
CA LEU A 207 31.82 -9.94 -22.37
C LEU A 207 31.64 -10.50 -23.78
N ILE A 208 30.43 -10.38 -24.36
CA ILE A 208 30.17 -10.78 -25.75
C ILE A 208 30.98 -9.91 -26.70
N HIS A 209 31.00 -8.60 -26.48
CA HIS A 209 31.78 -7.66 -27.29
C HIS A 209 33.28 -7.96 -27.25
N GLU A 210 33.85 -8.21 -26.05
CA GLU A 210 35.25 -8.60 -25.91
C GLU A 210 35.56 -9.94 -26.59
N LYS A 211 34.66 -10.93 -26.47
CA LYS A 211 34.80 -12.21 -27.13
C LYS A 211 34.89 -12.06 -28.66
N ASP A 212 34.03 -11.23 -29.25
CA ASP A 212 34.01 -11.02 -30.70
C ASP A 212 35.28 -10.30 -31.19
N LEU A 213 35.82 -9.36 -30.40
CA LEU A 213 37.10 -8.73 -30.68
C LEU A 213 38.27 -9.73 -30.67
N LEU A 214 38.29 -10.64 -29.69
CA LEU A 214 39.32 -11.67 -29.59
C LEU A 214 39.25 -12.70 -30.74
N LEU A 215 38.04 -13.14 -31.10
CA LEU A 215 37.83 -14.04 -32.23
C LEU A 215 38.21 -13.37 -33.56
N GLY A 216 37.86 -12.09 -33.76
CA GLY A 216 38.25 -11.31 -34.93
C GLY A 216 39.77 -11.14 -35.06
N ARG A 217 40.47 -10.91 -33.94
CA ARG A 217 41.94 -10.80 -33.91
C ARG A 217 42.64 -12.13 -34.18
N SER A 218 42.14 -13.23 -33.61
CA SER A 218 42.67 -14.57 -33.88
C SER A 218 42.54 -14.96 -35.35
N SER A 219 41.42 -14.60 -35.99
CA SER A 219 41.20 -14.84 -37.42
C SER A 219 42.23 -14.10 -38.29
N ARG A 220 42.49 -12.81 -38.00
CA ARG A 220 43.50 -12.01 -38.72
C ARG A 220 44.92 -12.55 -38.56
N HIS A 221 45.29 -12.95 -37.34
CA HIS A 221 46.61 -13.55 -37.11
C HIS A 221 46.76 -14.87 -37.88
N SER A 222 45.70 -15.69 -37.97
CA SER A 222 45.75 -16.93 -38.76
C SER A 222 45.85 -16.68 -40.26
N SER A 223 45.26 -15.60 -40.80
CA SER A 223 45.39 -15.25 -42.21
C SER A 223 46.78 -14.68 -42.54
N ASP A 224 47.35 -13.84 -41.67
CA ASP A 224 48.69 -13.28 -41.89
C ASP A 224 49.76 -14.38 -41.90
N LEU A 225 49.65 -15.37 -41.01
CA LEU A 225 50.54 -16.54 -41.00
C LEU A 225 50.43 -17.39 -42.27
N LYS A 226 49.25 -17.45 -42.89
CA LYS A 226 49.00 -18.20 -44.13
C LYS A 226 49.48 -17.46 -45.38
N THR A 227 49.58 -16.13 -45.30
CA THR A 227 49.98 -15.26 -46.42
C THR A 227 51.49 -14.98 -46.42
N GLY A 228 52.14 -15.04 -45.25
CA GLY A 228 53.60 -14.93 -45.09
C GLY A 228 54.39 -16.23 -45.26
N LEU A 229 53.75 -17.31 -45.75
CA LEU A 229 54.36 -18.64 -45.95
C LEU A 229 54.63 -18.94 -47.46
N ILE A 230 54.92 -17.91 -48.25
CA ILE A 230 55.43 -18.01 -49.63
C ILE A 230 56.89 -17.56 -49.64
#